data_AF-A0A560H6C3-F1
#
_entry.id   AF-A0A560H6C3-F1
#
_cell.length_a   1.000
_cell.length_b   1.000
_cell.length_c   1.000
_cell.angle_alpha   90.00
_cell.angle_beta   90.00
_cell.angle_gamma   90.00
#
_symmetry.space_group_name_H-M   'P 1'
#
loop_
_entity.id
_entity.type
_entity.pdbx_description
1 polymer ?
#
loop_
_entity_poly.entity_id
_entity_poly.type
_entity_poly.pdbx_seq_one_letter_code
_entity_poly.pdbx_strand_id
1 'polypeptide(L)'
;MIDLLGFGGRGWGLQLLQGMGMTLLVAVSAYLWGLLLGGAAAALKLSGHRGGRVAADVYTTIVRGVPSLLVIYLLFFGGNSAATWVVSLLGFNGPVELSALPVGILAVGTVSGAYSAEVLRGGALAVPHGQVEAAKALGMNRWLTFRRVMLPQVLRYALPGLGNVWQLTLKDTSLVSVVALVELMRVAYLAQGATRQPFLFFTTAGVLYLGMAGLSGRLFARAELWAGRGVRRAAR
;
A
#
# COMPACT_ATOMS: atom_id res chain seq x y z
N MET A 1 8.64 -29.76 19.23
CA MET A 1 7.74 -28.64 18.82
C MET A 1 8.50 -27.58 18.05
N ILE A 2 9.63 -27.07 18.59
CA ILE A 2 10.50 -26.10 17.89
C ILE A 2 11.11 -26.69 16.60
N ASP A 3 11.28 -28.02 16.52
CA ASP A 3 11.78 -28.69 15.32
C ASP A 3 10.92 -28.45 14.08
N LEU A 4 9.61 -28.20 14.27
CA LEU A 4 8.69 -27.84 13.19
C LEU A 4 8.95 -26.44 12.62
N LEU A 5 9.64 -25.58 13.36
CA LEU A 5 10.12 -24.28 12.88
C LEU A 5 11.54 -24.36 12.32
N GLY A 6 12.17 -25.53 12.37
CA GLY A 6 13.50 -25.75 11.82
C GLY A 6 13.55 -25.68 10.30
N PHE A 7 14.75 -25.72 9.74
CA PHE A 7 15.02 -25.73 8.30
C PHE A 7 15.24 -27.13 7.71
N GLY A 8 15.10 -28.19 8.52
CA GLY A 8 15.23 -29.57 8.07
C GLY A 8 14.01 -30.06 7.28
N GLY A 9 14.08 -31.28 6.72
CA GLY A 9 13.04 -31.82 5.83
C GLY A 9 11.62 -32.01 6.43
N ARG A 10 11.46 -31.84 7.74
CA ARG A 10 10.15 -31.83 8.44
C ARG A 10 9.75 -30.45 8.99
N GLY A 11 10.60 -29.45 8.81
CA GLY A 11 10.42 -28.10 9.32
C GLY A 11 9.81 -27.16 8.28
N TRP A 12 9.10 -26.15 8.77
CA TRP A 12 8.40 -25.13 7.98
C TRP A 12 9.15 -23.79 7.95
N GLY A 13 10.33 -23.70 8.59
CA GLY A 13 11.06 -22.45 8.74
C GLY A 13 11.40 -21.80 7.41
N LEU A 14 11.82 -22.60 6.42
CA LEU A 14 12.14 -22.10 5.08
C LEU A 14 10.90 -21.55 4.36
N GLN A 15 9.77 -22.27 4.44
CA GLN A 15 8.51 -21.89 3.84
C GLN A 15 7.96 -20.61 4.48
N LEU A 16 8.10 -20.45 5.80
CA LEU A 16 7.72 -19.23 6.50
C LEU A 16 8.57 -18.04 6.06
N LEU A 17 9.88 -18.21 5.85
CA LEU A 17 10.75 -17.17 5.31
C LEU A 17 10.41 -16.84 3.84
N GLN A 18 10.08 -17.84 3.03
CA GLN A 18 9.61 -17.62 1.66
C GLN A 18 8.28 -16.86 1.63
N GLY A 19 7.34 -17.25 2.50
CA GLY A 19 6.06 -16.55 2.69
C GLY A 19 6.28 -15.10 3.12
N MET A 20 7.19 -14.86 4.07
CA MET A 20 7.61 -13.52 4.48
C MET A 20 8.19 -12.72 3.31
N GLY A 21 9.04 -13.33 2.48
CA GLY A 21 9.57 -12.70 1.27
C GLY A 21 8.47 -12.31 0.28
N MET A 22 7.48 -13.19 0.08
CA MET A 22 6.30 -12.91 -0.76
C MET A 22 5.46 -11.77 -0.17
N THR A 23 5.21 -11.77 1.13
CA THR A 23 4.51 -10.68 1.84
C THR A 23 5.21 -9.35 1.61
N LEU A 24 6.54 -9.29 1.72
CA LEU A 24 7.31 -8.07 1.45
C LEU A 24 7.25 -7.65 -0.02
N LEU A 25 7.35 -8.59 -0.96
CA LEU A 25 7.24 -8.32 -2.39
C LEU A 25 5.88 -7.66 -2.71
N VAL A 26 4.79 -8.26 -2.21
CA VAL A 26 3.44 -7.73 -2.39
C VAL A 26 3.31 -6.38 -1.72
N ALA A 27 3.75 -6.23 -0.47
CA ALA A 27 3.63 -4.99 0.29
C ALA A 27 4.37 -3.83 -0.40
N VAL A 28 5.62 -4.02 -0.80
CA VAL A 28 6.43 -2.99 -1.48
C VAL A 28 5.81 -2.62 -2.82
N SER A 29 5.47 -3.62 -3.65
CA SER A 29 4.92 -3.37 -4.98
C SER A 29 3.55 -2.68 -4.92
N ALA A 30 2.68 -3.14 -4.02
CA ALA A 30 1.37 -2.55 -3.79
C ALA A 30 1.48 -1.13 -3.23
N TYR A 31 2.41 -0.89 -2.31
CA TYR A 31 2.65 0.44 -1.76
C TYR A 31 3.17 1.42 -2.81
N LEU A 32 4.12 1.00 -3.66
CA LEU A 32 4.61 1.83 -4.76
C LEU A 32 3.49 2.15 -5.76
N TRP A 33 2.67 1.16 -6.13
CA TRP A 33 1.47 1.38 -6.94
C TRP A 33 0.48 2.34 -6.27
N GLY A 34 0.27 2.16 -4.96
CA GLY A 34 -0.58 3.04 -4.14
C GLY A 34 -0.06 4.47 -4.07
N LEU A 35 1.25 4.70 -3.96
CA LEU A 35 1.82 6.05 -4.01
C LEU A 35 1.61 6.72 -5.37
N LEU A 36 1.70 5.97 -6.47
CA LEU A 36 1.41 6.49 -7.81
C LEU A 36 -0.06 6.88 -7.95
N LEU A 37 -0.99 5.96 -7.65
CA LEU A 37 -2.43 6.22 -7.69
C LEU A 37 -2.84 7.32 -6.72
N GLY A 38 -2.31 7.29 -5.50
CA GLY A 38 -2.58 8.26 -4.46
C GLY A 38 -2.08 9.65 -4.82
N GLY A 39 -0.87 9.75 -5.38
CA GLY A 39 -0.33 11.00 -5.91
C GLY A 39 -1.18 11.58 -7.03
N ALA A 40 -1.61 10.75 -7.98
CA ALA A 40 -2.51 11.17 -9.06
C ALA A 40 -3.87 11.65 -8.52
N ALA A 41 -4.49 10.89 -7.61
CA ALA A 41 -5.77 11.25 -7.00
C ALA A 41 -5.66 12.53 -6.16
N ALA A 42 -4.59 12.69 -5.37
CA ALA A 42 -4.34 13.92 -4.61
C ALA A 42 -4.18 15.13 -5.54
N ALA A 43 -3.44 14.98 -6.64
CA ALA A 43 -3.27 16.03 -7.64
C ALA A 43 -4.61 16.43 -8.28
N LEU A 44 -5.45 15.45 -8.65
CA LEU A 44 -6.80 15.72 -9.18
C LEU A 44 -7.70 16.44 -8.18
N LYS A 45 -7.68 16.02 -6.90
CA LYS A 45 -8.46 16.68 -5.84
C LYS A 45 -8.05 18.13 -5.60
N LEU A 46 -6.74 18.40 -5.65
CA LEU A 46 -6.18 19.75 -5.48
C LEU A 46 -6.27 20.59 -6.77
N SER A 47 -6.61 19.98 -7.90
CA SER A 47 -6.76 20.69 -9.17
C SER A 47 -8.03 21.55 -9.21
N GLY A 48 -8.06 22.52 -10.12
CA GLY A 48 -9.28 23.29 -10.44
C GLY A 48 -10.30 22.53 -11.29
N HIS A 49 -9.98 21.32 -11.78
CA HIS A 49 -10.86 20.57 -12.68
C HIS A 49 -11.94 19.83 -11.89
N ARG A 50 -13.20 20.30 -12.03
CA ARG A 50 -14.36 19.76 -11.31
C ARG A 50 -14.56 18.26 -11.54
N GLY A 51 -14.47 17.80 -12.79
CA GLY A 51 -14.65 16.38 -13.15
C GLY A 51 -13.61 15.47 -12.50
N GLY A 52 -12.33 15.82 -12.66
CA GLY A 52 -11.23 15.08 -12.04
C GLY A 52 -11.29 15.05 -10.51
N ARG A 53 -11.69 16.17 -9.88
CA ARG A 53 -11.90 16.23 -8.42
C ARG A 53 -13.00 15.26 -7.98
N VAL A 54 -14.17 15.32 -8.61
CA VAL A 54 -15.29 14.43 -8.29
C VAL A 54 -14.90 12.95 -8.48
N ALA A 55 -14.24 12.61 -9.58
CA ALA A 55 -13.78 11.24 -9.83
C ALA A 55 -12.83 10.75 -8.73
N ALA A 56 -11.85 11.57 -8.33
CA ALA A 56 -10.93 11.23 -7.25
C ALA A 56 -11.63 11.16 -5.87
N ASP A 57 -12.59 12.03 -5.60
CA ASP A 57 -13.40 12.01 -4.38
C ASP A 57 -14.23 10.72 -4.30
N VAL A 58 -14.93 10.35 -5.36
CA VAL A 58 -15.69 9.09 -5.45
C VAL A 58 -14.78 7.89 -5.23
N TYR A 59 -13.65 7.81 -5.94
CA TYR A 59 -12.65 6.74 -5.77
C TYR A 59 -12.23 6.59 -4.30
N THR A 60 -11.73 7.67 -3.69
CA THR A 60 -11.24 7.61 -2.30
C THR A 60 -12.35 7.33 -1.29
N THR A 61 -13.56 7.85 -1.52
CA THR A 61 -14.70 7.68 -0.60
C THR A 61 -15.18 6.24 -0.61
N ILE A 62 -15.34 5.65 -1.80
CA ILE A 62 -15.78 4.26 -1.94
C ILE A 62 -14.73 3.32 -1.34
N VAL A 63 -13.47 3.43 -1.80
CA VAL A 63 -12.42 2.47 -1.42
C VAL A 63 -12.08 2.53 0.07
N ARG A 64 -12.16 3.71 0.70
CA ARG A 64 -11.96 3.85 2.15
C ARG A 64 -13.23 3.57 2.97
N GLY A 65 -14.40 3.59 2.34
CA GLY A 65 -15.70 3.37 2.98
C GLY A 65 -16.13 1.91 3.05
N VAL A 66 -15.53 1.03 2.24
CA VAL A 66 -15.82 -0.41 2.21
C VAL A 66 -14.65 -1.24 2.74
N PRO A 67 -14.88 -2.49 3.19
CA PRO A 67 -13.81 -3.37 3.63
C PRO A 67 -12.76 -3.61 2.54
N SER A 68 -11.47 -3.57 2.89
CA SER A 68 -10.36 -3.82 1.95
C SER A 68 -10.43 -5.20 1.32
N LEU A 69 -10.86 -6.21 2.07
CA LEU A 69 -11.11 -7.57 1.55
C LEU A 69 -12.14 -7.57 0.41
N LEU A 70 -13.21 -6.78 0.52
CA LEU A 70 -14.23 -6.68 -0.53
C LEU A 70 -13.64 -6.07 -1.81
N VAL A 71 -12.83 -5.02 -1.68
CA VAL A 71 -12.11 -4.42 -2.82
C VAL A 71 -11.21 -5.45 -3.50
N ILE A 72 -10.51 -6.27 -2.70
CA ILE A 72 -9.64 -7.33 -3.22
C ILE A 72 -10.46 -8.37 -3.99
N TYR A 73 -11.59 -8.84 -3.47
CA TYR A 73 -12.46 -9.77 -4.18
C TYR A 73 -13.01 -9.19 -5.48
N LEU A 74 -13.51 -7.95 -5.45
CA LEU A 74 -14.07 -7.32 -6.64
C LEU A 74 -13.02 -7.14 -7.73
N LEU A 75 -11.80 -6.75 -7.38
CA LEU A 75 -10.72 -6.61 -8.35
C LEU A 75 -10.18 -7.96 -8.82
N PHE A 76 -10.15 -8.97 -7.96
CA PHE A 76 -9.71 -10.31 -8.35
C PHE A 76 -10.72 -11.01 -9.27
N PHE A 77 -11.93 -11.24 -8.78
CA PHE A 77 -12.96 -11.94 -9.55
C PHE A 77 -13.48 -11.08 -10.70
N GLY A 78 -13.69 -9.78 -10.47
CA GLY A 78 -14.09 -8.85 -11.52
C GLY A 78 -13.00 -8.67 -12.59
N GLY A 79 -11.72 -8.69 -12.20
CA GLY A 79 -10.58 -8.68 -13.13
C GLY A 79 -10.57 -9.90 -14.05
N ASN A 80 -10.75 -11.10 -13.51
CA ASN A 80 -10.85 -12.35 -14.29
C ASN A 80 -12.04 -12.30 -15.27
N SER A 81 -13.22 -11.86 -14.80
CA SER A 81 -14.41 -11.71 -15.63
C SER A 81 -14.21 -10.67 -16.74
N ALA A 82 -13.61 -9.52 -16.43
CA ALA A 82 -13.32 -8.48 -17.41
C ALA A 82 -12.29 -8.96 -18.45
N ALA A 83 -11.22 -9.64 -18.02
CA ALA A 83 -10.23 -10.21 -18.93
C ALA A 83 -10.85 -11.25 -19.88
N THR A 84 -11.70 -12.13 -19.34
CA THR A 84 -12.46 -13.12 -20.13
C THR A 84 -13.37 -12.43 -21.14
N TRP A 85 -14.07 -11.37 -20.73
CA TRP A 85 -14.93 -10.58 -21.63
C TRP A 85 -14.14 -9.88 -22.75
N VAL A 86 -12.99 -9.28 -22.44
CA VAL A 86 -12.14 -8.64 -23.47
C VAL A 86 -11.62 -9.68 -24.47
N VAL A 87 -11.21 -10.84 -24.00
CA VAL A 87 -10.65 -11.90 -24.85
C VAL A 87 -11.72 -12.57 -25.71
N SER A 88 -12.97 -12.67 -25.22
CA SER A 88 -14.09 -13.15 -26.03
C SER A 88 -14.47 -12.19 -27.15
N LEU A 89 -14.35 -10.87 -26.96
CA LEU A 89 -14.49 -9.89 -28.04
C LEU A 89 -13.44 -10.06 -29.14
N LEU A 90 -12.28 -10.62 -28.81
CA LEU A 90 -11.20 -10.94 -29.74
C LEU A 90 -11.37 -12.32 -30.43
N GLY A 91 -12.49 -12.99 -30.21
CA GLY A 91 -12.82 -14.27 -30.84
C GLY A 91 -12.29 -15.51 -30.12
N PHE A 92 -11.68 -15.35 -28.95
CA PHE A 92 -11.19 -16.47 -28.13
C PHE A 92 -12.24 -16.86 -27.08
N ASN A 93 -12.74 -18.09 -27.17
CA ASN A 93 -13.72 -18.62 -26.23
C ASN A 93 -13.02 -19.48 -25.17
N GLY A 94 -12.75 -18.89 -24.01
CA GLY A 94 -12.20 -19.61 -22.85
C GLY A 94 -12.07 -18.71 -21.63
N PRO A 95 -12.18 -19.25 -20.41
CA PRO A 95 -11.97 -18.49 -19.19
C PRO A 95 -10.52 -18.02 -19.11
N VAL A 96 -10.31 -16.76 -18.74
CA VAL A 96 -8.98 -16.19 -18.49
C VAL A 96 -8.79 -16.05 -17.00
N GLU A 97 -7.86 -16.84 -16.47
CA GLU A 97 -7.45 -16.77 -15.07
C GLU A 97 -6.21 -15.89 -14.95
N LEU A 98 -6.36 -14.70 -14.38
CA LEU A 98 -5.24 -13.84 -14.09
C LEU A 98 -4.43 -14.41 -12.92
N SER A 99 -3.11 -14.27 -13.00
CA SER A 99 -2.22 -14.66 -11.91
C SER A 99 -2.54 -13.87 -10.64
N ALA A 100 -2.60 -14.56 -9.49
CA ALA A 100 -2.97 -13.95 -8.20
C ALA A 100 -1.99 -12.87 -7.72
N LEU A 101 -0.71 -12.97 -8.07
CA LEU A 101 0.30 -12.01 -7.63
C LEU A 101 0.07 -10.59 -8.19
N PRO A 102 0.04 -10.36 -9.51
CA PRO A 102 -0.19 -9.01 -10.06
C PRO A 102 -1.54 -8.45 -9.65
N VAL A 103 -2.60 -9.27 -9.64
CA VAL A 103 -3.93 -8.82 -9.25
C VAL A 103 -4.00 -8.46 -7.77
N GLY A 104 -3.36 -9.26 -6.90
CA GLY A 104 -3.21 -8.95 -5.48
C GLY A 104 -2.45 -7.64 -5.23
N ILE A 105 -1.35 -7.42 -5.96
CA ILE A 105 -0.57 -6.17 -5.90
C ILE A 105 -1.43 -4.98 -6.31
N LEU A 106 -2.16 -5.08 -7.43
CA LEU A 106 -3.03 -4.01 -7.90
C LEU A 106 -4.19 -3.76 -6.95
N ALA A 107 -4.76 -4.80 -6.37
CA ALA A 107 -5.88 -4.67 -5.45
C ALA A 107 -5.49 -4.01 -4.13
N VAL A 108 -4.47 -4.55 -3.46
CA VAL A 108 -3.94 -3.95 -2.23
C VAL A 108 -3.40 -2.55 -2.50
N GLY A 109 -2.74 -2.33 -3.64
CA GLY A 109 -2.23 -1.02 -4.00
C GLY A 109 -3.32 -0.01 -4.35
N THR A 110 -4.47 -0.45 -4.86
CA THR A 110 -5.65 0.41 -5.06
C THR A 110 -6.23 0.87 -3.72
N VAL A 111 -6.27 0.00 -2.71
CA VAL A 111 -6.64 0.38 -1.34
C VAL A 111 -5.62 1.34 -0.77
N SER A 112 -4.33 0.97 -0.82
CA SER A 112 -3.21 1.81 -0.36
C SER A 112 -3.20 3.20 -1.00
N GLY A 113 -3.56 3.29 -2.29
CA GLY A 113 -3.64 4.54 -3.04
C GLY A 113 -4.73 5.48 -2.55
N ALA A 114 -5.88 4.94 -2.15
CA ALA A 114 -6.98 5.76 -1.64
C ALA A 114 -6.62 6.42 -0.30
N TYR A 115 -5.94 5.68 0.58
CA TYR A 115 -5.41 6.23 1.83
C TYR A 115 -4.24 7.20 1.58
N SER A 116 -3.32 6.84 0.68
CA SER A 116 -2.16 7.69 0.32
C SER A 116 -2.62 9.02 -0.29
N ALA A 117 -3.67 9.04 -1.10
CA ALA A 117 -4.23 10.26 -1.68
C ALA A 117 -4.62 11.28 -0.60
N GLU A 118 -5.24 10.80 0.47
CA GLU A 118 -5.78 11.66 1.53
C GLU A 118 -4.68 12.14 2.48
N VAL A 119 -3.66 11.32 2.71
CA VAL A 119 -2.44 11.75 3.40
C VAL A 119 -1.70 12.81 2.60
N LEU A 120 -1.49 12.60 1.30
CA LEU A 120 -0.80 13.55 0.42
C LEU A 120 -1.58 14.86 0.29
N ARG A 121 -2.91 14.78 0.14
CA ARG A 121 -3.80 15.95 0.14
C ARG A 121 -3.74 16.70 1.46
N GLY A 122 -3.79 16.01 2.58
CA GLY A 122 -3.64 16.60 3.91
C GLY A 122 -2.29 17.30 4.08
N GLY A 123 -1.20 16.66 3.64
CA GLY A 123 0.15 17.25 3.65
C GLY A 123 0.27 18.48 2.75
N ALA A 124 -0.43 18.51 1.61
CA ALA A 124 -0.46 19.66 0.71
C ALA A 124 -1.22 20.85 1.32
N LEU A 125 -2.36 20.59 1.96
CA LEU A 125 -3.16 21.61 2.64
C LEU A 125 -2.49 22.16 3.91
N ALA A 126 -1.55 21.40 4.51
CA ALA A 126 -0.77 21.84 5.66
C ALA A 126 0.35 22.85 5.30
N VAL A 127 0.65 23.04 4.01
CA VAL A 127 1.66 24.02 3.58
C VAL A 127 1.10 25.45 3.71
N PRO A 128 1.77 26.37 4.44
CA PRO A 128 1.29 27.75 4.57
C PRO A 128 1.17 28.45 3.22
N HIS A 129 0.02 29.08 2.96
CA HIS A 129 -0.25 29.78 1.70
C HIS A 129 0.80 30.85 1.37
N GLY A 130 1.34 31.55 2.38
CA GLY A 130 2.38 32.55 2.22
C GLY A 130 3.66 32.04 1.55
N GLN A 131 4.00 30.74 1.68
CA GLN A 131 5.15 30.15 0.97
C GLN A 131 4.91 30.10 -0.55
N VAL A 132 3.67 29.80 -0.95
CA VAL A 132 3.27 29.75 -2.35
C VAL A 132 3.15 31.16 -2.93
N GLU A 133 2.66 32.12 -2.14
CA GLU A 133 2.57 33.53 -2.53
C GLU A 133 3.96 34.16 -2.68
N ALA A 134 4.89 33.92 -1.75
CA ALA A 134 6.27 34.38 -1.84
C ALA A 134 6.99 33.81 -3.08
N ALA A 135 6.79 32.52 -3.38
CA ALA A 135 7.34 31.90 -4.59
C ALA A 135 6.82 32.58 -5.87
N LYS A 136 5.51 32.89 -5.92
CA LYS A 136 4.90 33.63 -7.04
C LYS A 136 5.44 35.07 -7.14
N ALA A 137 5.62 35.76 -6.02
CA ALA A 137 6.19 37.12 -5.98
C ALA A 137 7.63 37.16 -6.51
N LEU A 138 8.39 36.08 -6.32
CA LEU A 138 9.73 35.89 -6.90
C LEU A 138 9.72 35.44 -8.38
N GLY A 139 8.56 35.44 -9.04
CA GLY A 139 8.42 35.08 -10.46
C GLY A 139 8.48 33.58 -10.74
N MET A 140 8.37 32.71 -9.72
CA MET A 140 8.37 31.26 -9.96
C MET A 140 7.09 30.83 -10.67
N ASN A 141 7.24 30.14 -11.80
CA ASN A 141 6.10 29.50 -12.47
C ASN A 141 5.49 28.37 -11.62
N ARG A 142 4.32 27.85 -12.02
CA ARG A 142 3.57 26.83 -11.26
C ARG A 142 4.39 25.56 -10.99
N TRP A 143 5.13 25.09 -11.99
CA TRP A 143 5.93 23.87 -11.87
C TRP A 143 7.14 24.06 -10.96
N LEU A 144 7.82 25.21 -11.07
CA LEU A 144 8.96 25.56 -10.22
C LEU A 144 8.52 25.72 -8.76
N THR A 145 7.40 26.42 -8.54
CA THR A 145 6.78 26.57 -7.22
C THR A 145 6.42 25.22 -6.62
N PHE A 146 5.80 24.32 -7.41
CA PHE A 146 5.46 22.99 -6.94
C PHE A 146 6.72 22.18 -6.58
N ARG A 147 7.66 22.04 -7.51
CA ARG A 147 8.83 21.16 -7.33
C ARG A 147 9.79 21.66 -6.24
N ARG A 148 10.05 22.97 -6.15
CA ARG A 148 11.07 23.52 -5.23
C ARG A 148 10.51 24.01 -3.90
N VAL A 149 9.24 24.40 -3.83
CA VAL A 149 8.65 24.98 -2.61
C VAL A 149 7.64 24.05 -1.99
N MET A 150 6.60 23.64 -2.73
CA MET A 150 5.51 22.84 -2.16
C MET A 150 5.92 21.39 -1.91
N LEU A 151 6.41 20.67 -2.92
CA LEU A 151 6.65 19.22 -2.86
C LEU A 151 7.53 18.79 -1.67
N PRO A 152 8.67 19.44 -1.36
CA PRO A 152 9.47 19.07 -0.19
C PRO A 152 8.72 19.24 1.13
N GLN A 153 7.89 20.28 1.24
CA GLN A 153 7.08 20.55 2.44
C GLN A 153 5.91 19.57 2.55
N VAL A 154 5.22 19.30 1.44
CA VAL A 154 4.15 18.29 1.37
C VAL A 154 4.68 16.93 1.81
N LEU A 155 5.81 16.49 1.26
CA LEU A 155 6.41 15.21 1.61
C LEU A 155 6.76 15.15 3.10
N ARG A 156 7.28 16.24 3.69
CA ARG A 156 7.55 16.30 5.13
C ARG A 156 6.28 16.13 5.96
N TYR A 157 5.19 16.82 5.62
CA TYR A 157 3.93 16.71 6.36
C TYR A 157 3.23 15.37 6.14
N ALA A 158 3.34 14.81 4.94
CA ALA A 158 2.71 13.56 4.55
C ALA A 158 3.46 12.33 5.08
N LEU A 159 4.79 12.39 5.26
CA LEU A 159 5.64 11.23 5.57
C LEU A 159 5.15 10.38 6.75
N PRO A 160 4.76 10.97 7.91
CA PRO A 160 4.26 10.18 9.04
C PRO A 160 2.96 9.45 8.70
N GLY A 161 2.07 10.11 7.96
CA GLY A 161 0.84 9.48 7.46
C GLY A 161 1.14 8.37 6.45
N LEU A 162 2.11 8.56 5.57
CA LEU A 162 2.53 7.58 4.57
C LEU A 162 3.17 6.35 5.23
N GLY A 163 3.91 6.54 6.33
CA GLY A 163 4.40 5.45 7.18
C GLY A 163 3.27 4.63 7.79
N ASN A 164 2.19 5.27 8.23
CA ASN A 164 1.00 4.56 8.70
C ASN A 164 0.30 3.79 7.57
N VAL A 165 0.19 4.37 6.38
CA VAL A 165 -0.37 3.67 5.21
C VAL A 165 0.48 2.47 4.82
N TRP A 166 1.81 2.55 4.95
CA TRP A 166 2.69 1.40 4.76
C TRP A 166 2.39 0.27 5.75
N GLN A 167 2.23 0.58 7.04
CA GLN A 167 1.90 -0.43 8.06
C GLN A 167 0.54 -1.09 7.81
N LEU A 168 -0.44 -0.32 7.33
CA LEU A 168 -1.73 -0.86 6.90
C LEU A 168 -1.57 -1.77 5.70
N THR A 169 -0.85 -1.31 4.67
CA THR A 169 -0.60 -2.05 3.42
C THR A 169 0.10 -3.39 3.69
N LEU A 170 1.10 -3.40 4.58
CA LEU A 170 1.81 -4.62 4.98
C LEU A 170 0.86 -5.64 5.60
N LYS A 171 -0.10 -5.21 6.44
CA LYS A 171 -1.10 -6.09 7.04
C LYS A 171 -2.13 -6.55 6.01
N ASP A 172 -2.60 -5.65 5.15
CA ASP A 172 -3.61 -5.94 4.11
C ASP A 172 -3.11 -6.99 3.10
N THR A 173 -1.80 -7.16 2.93
CA THR A 173 -1.25 -8.27 2.09
C THR A 173 -1.74 -9.65 2.53
N SER A 174 -2.02 -9.85 3.82
CA SER A 174 -2.57 -11.10 4.34
C SER A 174 -3.95 -11.43 3.77
N LEU A 175 -4.73 -10.42 3.36
CA LEU A 175 -6.05 -10.63 2.76
C LEU A 175 -5.96 -11.29 1.38
N VAL A 176 -4.81 -11.15 0.71
CA VAL A 176 -4.56 -11.78 -0.59
C VAL A 176 -4.42 -13.31 -0.46
N SER A 177 -4.24 -13.83 0.75
CA SER A 177 -4.27 -15.28 1.01
C SER A 177 -5.59 -15.94 0.59
N VAL A 178 -6.68 -15.17 0.59
CA VAL A 178 -8.01 -15.70 0.26
C VAL A 178 -8.20 -15.90 -1.24
N VAL A 179 -7.44 -15.18 -2.07
CA VAL A 179 -7.35 -15.43 -3.53
C VAL A 179 -6.21 -16.41 -3.85
N ALA A 180 -5.90 -17.28 -2.88
CA ALA A 180 -4.93 -18.37 -2.95
C ALA A 180 -3.46 -17.97 -3.22
N LEU A 181 -3.09 -16.69 -3.06
CA LEU A 181 -1.69 -16.30 -3.08
C LEU A 181 -0.97 -16.84 -1.84
N VAL A 182 0.17 -17.50 -2.05
CA VAL A 182 0.96 -18.10 -0.96
C VAL A 182 1.90 -17.05 -0.37
N GLU A 183 1.37 -16.27 0.57
CA GLU A 183 2.13 -15.37 1.43
C GLU A 183 2.25 -15.93 2.87
N LEU A 184 2.86 -15.18 3.80
CA LEU A 184 3.14 -15.63 5.16
C LEU A 184 1.92 -16.19 5.91
N MET A 185 0.76 -15.53 5.90
CA MET A 185 -0.45 -16.04 6.56
C MET A 185 -0.96 -17.33 5.90
N ARG A 186 -0.89 -17.44 4.57
CA ARG A 186 -1.22 -18.67 3.84
C ARG A 186 -0.29 -19.81 4.22
N VAL A 187 1.01 -19.57 4.31
CA VAL A 187 1.98 -20.59 4.75
C VAL A 187 1.67 -21.04 6.18
N ALA A 188 1.42 -20.12 7.10
CA ALA A 188 1.06 -20.45 8.48
C ALA A 188 -0.24 -21.27 8.56
N TYR A 189 -1.24 -20.92 7.73
CA TYR A 189 -2.50 -21.66 7.63
C TYR A 189 -2.31 -23.09 7.10
N LEU A 190 -1.46 -23.28 6.09
CA LEU A 190 -1.15 -24.61 5.56
C LEU A 190 -0.37 -25.45 6.58
N ALA A 191 0.61 -24.83 7.26
CA ALA A 191 1.43 -25.48 8.26
C ALA A 191 0.61 -25.96 9.47
N GLN A 192 -0.30 -25.12 9.98
CA GLN A 192 -1.18 -25.53 11.07
C GLN A 192 -2.14 -26.64 10.65
N GLY A 193 -2.61 -26.65 9.40
CA GLY A 193 -3.49 -27.71 8.89
C GLY A 193 -2.77 -29.05 8.84
N ALA A 194 -1.51 -29.06 8.41
CA ALA A 194 -0.69 -30.26 8.29
C ALA A 194 -0.21 -30.81 9.66
N THR A 195 0.06 -29.93 10.62
CA THR A 195 0.68 -30.29 11.91
C THR A 195 -0.30 -30.30 13.08
N ARG A 196 -1.50 -29.71 12.89
CA ARG A 196 -2.50 -29.43 13.94
C ARG A 196 -1.97 -28.55 15.07
N GLN A 197 -1.03 -27.64 14.79
CA GLN A 197 -0.44 -26.72 15.78
C GLN A 197 -0.72 -25.23 15.47
N PRO A 198 -1.98 -24.77 15.52
CA PRO A 198 -2.36 -23.40 15.14
C PRO A 198 -1.66 -22.32 15.96
N PHE A 199 -1.55 -22.49 17.28
CA PHE A 199 -0.89 -21.51 18.15
C PHE A 199 0.57 -21.28 17.74
N LEU A 200 1.33 -22.35 17.50
CA LEU A 200 2.74 -22.26 17.11
C LEU A 200 2.92 -21.45 15.82
N PHE A 201 2.16 -21.80 14.76
CA PHE A 201 2.33 -21.19 13.44
C PHE A 201 1.81 -19.76 13.36
N PHE A 202 0.67 -19.45 13.97
CA PHE A 202 0.15 -18.09 13.98
C PHE A 202 0.95 -17.14 14.88
N THR A 203 1.44 -17.61 16.03
CA THR A 203 2.37 -16.81 16.85
C THR A 203 3.68 -16.56 16.11
N THR A 204 4.22 -17.57 15.40
CA THR A 204 5.43 -17.39 14.59
C THR A 204 5.21 -16.38 13.46
N ALA A 205 4.11 -16.48 12.72
CA ALA A 205 3.73 -15.50 11.71
C ALA A 205 3.57 -14.10 12.31
N GLY A 206 2.94 -13.97 13.48
CA GLY A 206 2.80 -12.71 14.21
C GLY A 206 4.15 -12.08 14.56
N VAL A 207 5.11 -12.87 15.05
CA VAL A 207 6.48 -12.40 15.33
C VAL A 207 7.18 -11.93 14.05
N LEU A 208 7.03 -12.66 12.93
CA LEU A 208 7.59 -12.27 11.65
C LEU A 208 6.96 -10.97 11.12
N TYR A 209 5.64 -10.80 11.21
CA TYR A 209 4.95 -9.54 10.89
C TYR A 209 5.44 -8.39 11.77
N LEU A 210 5.58 -8.60 13.08
CA LEU A 210 6.14 -7.59 13.99
C LEU A 210 7.58 -7.24 13.63
N GLY A 211 8.39 -8.22 13.23
CA GLY A 211 9.73 -8.00 12.71
C GLY A 211 9.73 -7.10 11.47
N MET A 212 8.93 -7.44 10.45
CA MET A 212 8.78 -6.64 9.22
C MET A 212 8.27 -5.22 9.52
N ALA A 213 7.20 -5.10 10.31
CA ALA A 213 6.59 -3.84 10.70
C ALA A 213 7.56 -2.95 11.52
N GLY A 214 8.27 -3.53 12.49
CA GLY A 214 9.21 -2.83 13.35
C GLY A 214 10.48 -2.40 12.61
N LEU A 215 11.01 -3.22 11.71
CA LEU A 215 12.17 -2.85 10.88
C LEU A 215 11.81 -1.72 9.91
N SER A 216 10.71 -1.86 9.18
CA SER A 216 10.25 -0.83 8.25
C SER A 216 9.82 0.45 8.97
N GLY A 217 9.19 0.36 10.15
CA GLY A 217 8.83 1.51 10.98
C GLY A 217 10.05 2.33 11.40
N ARG A 218 11.19 1.69 11.72
CA ARG A 218 12.45 2.41 11.98
C ARG A 218 12.99 3.13 10.74
N LEU A 219 12.77 2.60 9.53
CA LEU A 219 13.15 3.27 8.29
C LEU A 219 12.30 4.53 8.07
N PHE A 220 10.98 4.43 8.26
CA PHE A 220 10.08 5.59 8.18
C PHE A 220 10.43 6.65 9.24
N ALA A 221 10.67 6.26 10.48
CA ALA A 221 11.07 7.19 11.53
C ALA A 221 12.38 7.94 11.20
N ARG A 222 13.37 7.24 10.61
CA ARG A 222 14.60 7.89 10.11
C ARG A 222 14.32 8.84 8.97
N ALA A 223 13.45 8.47 8.03
CA ALA A 223 13.05 9.32 6.92
C ALA A 223 12.30 10.57 7.41
N GLU A 224 11.47 10.45 8.45
CA GLU A 224 10.77 11.57 9.09
C GLU A 224 11.75 12.54 9.74
N LEU A 225 12.73 12.03 10.49
CA LEU A 225 13.78 12.84 11.10
C LEU A 225 14.62 13.56 10.04
N TRP A 226 14.93 12.88 8.92
CA TRP A 226 15.64 13.48 7.80
C TRP A 226 14.83 14.58 7.13
N ALA A 227 13.54 14.34 6.85
CA ALA A 227 12.64 15.32 6.25
C ALA A 227 12.36 16.52 7.18
N GLY A 228 12.46 16.32 8.50
CA GLY A 228 12.33 17.35 9.53
C GLY A 228 13.57 18.25 9.72
N ARG A 229 14.69 17.95 9.07
CA ARG A 229 15.92 18.76 9.21
C ARG A 229 15.67 20.20 8.72
N GLY A 230 16.17 21.17 9.49
CA GLY A 230 16.11 22.59 9.14
C GLY A 230 14.82 23.31 9.54
N VAL A 231 13.85 22.63 10.14
CA VAL A 231 12.64 23.27 10.68
C VAL A 231 12.63 23.19 12.19
N ARG A 232 12.67 24.37 12.83
CA ARG A 232 12.39 24.46 14.27
C ARG A 232 10.98 23.92 14.47
N ARG A 233 10.81 22.88 15.29
CA ARG A 233 9.48 22.51 15.80
C ARG A 233 8.88 23.81 16.35
N ALA A 234 7.75 24.24 15.79
CA ALA A 234 6.97 25.29 16.42
C ALA A 234 6.74 24.82 17.86
N ALA A 235 7.16 25.66 18.83
CA ALA A 235 6.91 25.38 20.23
C ALA A 235 5.41 25.10 20.37
N ARG A 236 5.08 23.93 20.91
CA ARG A 236 3.69 23.59 21.24
C ARG A 236 3.22 24.45 22.40
#